data_AF-A0A1X0K5X2-F1
#
_entry.id   AF-A0A1X0K5X2-F1
#
_cell.length_a   1.000
_cell.length_b   1.000
_cell.length_c   1.000
_cell.angle_alpha   90.00
_cell.angle_beta   90.00
_cell.angle_gamma   90.00
#
_symmetry.space_group_name_H-M   'P 1'
#
loop_
_entity.id
_entity.type
_entity.pdbx_description
1 polymer ?
#
loop_
_entity_poly.entity_id
_entity_poly.type
_entity_poly.pdbx_seq_one_letter_code
_entity_poly.pdbx_strand_id
1 'polypeptide(L)'
;MNRIGQAVAGLLAMLATVPAVAAQAAPAAPDFSSYPKASESDYTVRPGLAYSVRGFRTPSGLYCTSSNHRMMYAMNCTGPFASAPGGANTVSLFESGTVVSPIKFTSVENPSPGSKPEFEGHPLNLLPKNTAYAFDDAICVWTDTIALACRIGSGQTYTGFIATSDTTTTIGNLTDGG
;
A
#
# COMPACT_ATOMS: atom_id res chain seq x y z
N MET A 1 9.99 -13.04 -82.14
CA MET A 1 9.00 -13.93 -81.51
C MET A 1 9.41 -14.12 -80.05
N ASN A 2 8.43 -14.09 -79.10
CA ASN A 2 8.50 -14.46 -77.66
C ASN A 2 9.54 -13.68 -76.79
N ARG A 3 9.20 -12.89 -75.74
CA ARG A 3 8.56 -13.23 -74.42
C ARG A 3 9.27 -14.42 -73.75
N ILE A 4 9.87 -14.39 -72.56
CA ILE A 4 9.39 -14.06 -71.18
C ILE A 4 10.61 -13.73 -70.27
N GLY A 5 10.55 -12.97 -69.17
CA GLY A 5 9.46 -12.06 -68.75
C GLY A 5 9.08 -11.88 -67.26
N GLN A 6 9.84 -12.29 -66.21
CA GLN A 6 9.38 -12.10 -64.80
C GLN A 6 10.47 -11.78 -63.75
N ALA A 7 10.12 -10.87 -62.84
CA ALA A 7 10.92 -10.44 -61.69
C ALA A 7 10.46 -11.13 -60.40
N VAL A 8 11.38 -11.41 -59.47
CA VAL A 8 11.04 -11.86 -58.13
C VAL A 8 10.96 -10.64 -57.21
N ALA A 9 9.76 -10.36 -56.70
CA ALA A 9 9.52 -9.23 -55.82
C ALA A 9 10.11 -9.48 -54.42
N GLY A 10 10.84 -8.48 -53.89
CA GLY A 10 11.31 -8.50 -52.51
C GLY A 10 10.17 -8.31 -51.52
N LEU A 11 9.93 -9.29 -50.66
CA LEU A 11 8.93 -9.21 -49.60
C LEU A 11 9.49 -8.40 -48.42
N LEU A 12 9.25 -7.09 -48.42
CA LEU A 12 9.58 -6.20 -47.30
C LEU A 12 8.69 -6.55 -46.08
N ALA A 13 9.29 -7.18 -45.07
CA ALA A 13 8.64 -7.44 -43.80
C ALA A 13 8.40 -6.11 -43.06
N MET A 14 7.13 -5.69 -42.97
CA MET A 14 6.75 -4.53 -42.16
C MET A 14 6.86 -4.88 -40.68
N LEU A 15 7.91 -4.39 -40.02
CA LEU A 15 8.01 -4.38 -38.57
C LEU A 15 6.94 -3.43 -38.02
N ALA A 16 5.83 -3.99 -37.53
CA ALA A 16 4.80 -3.24 -36.85
C ALA A 16 5.36 -2.68 -35.53
N THR A 17 5.64 -1.38 -35.50
CA THR A 17 6.04 -0.67 -34.28
C THR A 17 4.84 -0.57 -33.35
N VAL A 18 4.69 -1.54 -32.46
CA VAL A 18 3.75 -1.46 -31.33
C VAL A 18 4.13 -0.22 -30.51
N PRO A 19 3.21 0.74 -30.29
CA PRO A 19 3.53 1.91 -29.49
C PRO A 19 3.87 1.48 -28.07
N ALA A 20 5.07 1.85 -27.60
CA ALA A 20 5.46 1.64 -26.22
C ALA A 20 4.48 2.41 -25.32
N VAL A 21 3.66 1.69 -24.56
CA VAL A 21 2.82 2.29 -23.53
C VAL A 21 3.76 2.94 -22.53
N ALA A 22 3.65 4.26 -22.37
CA ALA A 22 4.46 5.00 -21.42
C ALA A 22 4.17 4.45 -20.02
N ALA A 23 5.18 3.85 -19.37
CA ALA A 23 5.06 3.41 -18.00
C ALA A 23 4.74 4.63 -17.12
N GLN A 24 3.55 4.64 -16.51
CA GLN A 24 3.21 5.68 -15.55
C GLN A 24 4.22 5.64 -14.40
N ALA A 25 4.77 6.80 -14.07
CA ALA A 25 5.72 6.92 -12.97
C ALA A 25 5.06 6.45 -11.67
N ALA A 26 5.82 5.74 -10.83
CA ALA A 26 5.36 5.32 -9.51
C ALA A 26 4.84 6.54 -8.72
N PRO A 27 3.73 6.41 -7.96
CA PRO A 27 3.24 7.49 -7.11
C PRO A 27 4.33 8.00 -6.16
N ALA A 28 4.47 9.32 -6.06
CA ALA A 28 5.36 9.92 -5.07
C ALA A 28 4.79 9.75 -3.66
N ALA A 29 5.65 9.49 -2.68
CA ALA A 29 5.24 9.43 -1.27
C ALA A 29 4.65 10.79 -0.84
N PRO A 30 3.49 10.81 -0.18
CA PRO A 30 2.91 12.06 0.30
C PRO A 30 3.77 12.62 1.45
N ASP A 31 3.80 13.95 1.59
CA ASP A 31 4.34 14.56 2.81
C ASP A 31 3.36 14.32 3.96
N PHE A 32 3.54 13.18 4.64
CA PHE A 32 2.75 12.77 5.80
C PHE A 32 2.73 13.83 6.93
N SER A 33 3.73 14.72 7.01
CA SER A 33 3.81 15.75 8.05
C SER A 33 2.91 16.96 7.79
N SER A 34 2.49 17.17 6.54
CA SER A 34 1.63 18.28 6.12
C SER A 34 0.15 18.13 6.52
N TYR A 35 -0.29 16.93 6.87
CA TYR A 35 -1.70 16.64 7.17
C TYR A 35 -2.05 16.83 8.65
N PRO A 36 -3.26 17.33 8.98
CA PRO A 36 -3.76 17.33 10.35
C PRO A 36 -3.81 15.90 10.90
N LYS A 37 -3.41 15.72 12.16
CA LYS A 37 -3.46 14.42 12.83
C LYS A 37 -4.87 14.11 13.34
N ALA A 38 -5.25 12.84 13.25
CA ALA A 38 -6.49 12.33 13.83
C ALA A 38 -6.39 12.25 15.38
N SER A 39 -7.51 12.24 16.10
CA SER A 39 -7.52 12.02 17.55
C SER A 39 -7.40 10.53 17.88
N GLU A 40 -6.50 10.15 18.80
CA GLU A 40 -6.26 8.74 19.16
C GLU A 40 -7.50 8.06 19.77
N SER A 41 -8.32 8.81 20.49
CA SER A 41 -9.59 8.36 21.07
C SER A 41 -10.52 7.74 20.03
N ASP A 42 -10.49 8.27 18.81
CA ASP A 42 -11.49 7.97 17.78
C ASP A 42 -11.16 6.70 17.01
N TYR A 43 -9.96 6.14 17.20
CA TYR A 43 -9.48 4.93 16.51
C TYR A 43 -9.01 3.84 17.47
N THR A 44 -9.02 4.08 18.79
CA THR A 44 -8.65 3.06 19.78
C THR A 44 -9.74 1.99 19.88
N VAL A 45 -9.43 0.79 19.42
CA VAL A 45 -10.33 -0.39 19.44
C VAL A 45 -9.97 -1.37 20.55
N ARG A 46 -8.73 -1.30 21.06
CA ARG A 46 -8.29 -2.00 22.28
C ARG A 46 -7.35 -1.11 23.09
N PRO A 47 -7.81 -0.53 24.21
CA PRO A 47 -6.92 0.22 25.10
C PRO A 47 -6.02 -0.74 25.89
N GLY A 48 -4.81 -0.29 26.25
CA GLY A 48 -3.94 -1.03 27.15
C GLY A 48 -2.49 -0.57 27.14
N LEU A 49 -1.85 -0.52 28.32
CA LEU A 49 -0.45 -0.13 28.47
C LEU A 49 0.53 -1.23 28.01
N ALA A 50 0.16 -2.50 28.17
CA ALA A 50 0.97 -3.63 27.75
C ALA A 50 0.78 -3.97 26.26
N TYR A 51 -0.47 -3.88 25.78
CA TYR A 51 -0.85 -4.06 24.39
C TYR A 51 -2.02 -3.13 24.08
N SER A 52 -1.86 -2.28 23.06
CA SER A 52 -2.94 -1.45 22.52
C SER A 52 -3.11 -1.71 21.03
N VAL A 53 -4.35 -1.61 20.55
CA VAL A 53 -4.71 -1.71 19.12
C VAL A 53 -5.59 -0.53 18.76
N ARG A 54 -5.25 0.09 17.64
CA ARG A 54 -6.01 1.16 16.99
C ARG A 54 -6.33 0.71 15.57
N GLY A 55 -7.37 1.25 14.94
CA GLY A 55 -7.71 0.86 13.58
C GLY A 55 -8.70 1.76 12.89
N PHE A 56 -8.64 1.75 11.56
CA PHE A 56 -9.44 2.61 10.69
C PHE A 56 -9.82 1.88 9.39
N ARG A 57 -10.75 2.46 8.64
CA ARG A 57 -11.07 2.10 7.26
C ARG A 57 -11.09 3.33 6.35
N THR A 58 -11.01 3.11 5.05
CA THR A 58 -11.10 4.12 4.00
C THR A 58 -12.37 3.93 3.15
N PRO A 59 -12.76 4.90 2.31
CA PRO A 59 -13.86 4.71 1.36
C PRO A 59 -13.55 3.69 0.25
N SER A 60 -12.27 3.40 -0.04
CA SER A 60 -11.85 2.43 -1.04
C SER A 60 -12.01 0.97 -0.61
N GLY A 61 -12.49 0.71 0.61
CA GLY A 61 -12.63 -0.64 1.16
C GLY A 61 -11.34 -1.21 1.75
N LEU A 62 -10.27 -0.42 1.83
CA LEU A 62 -9.10 -0.75 2.65
C LEU A 62 -9.42 -0.50 4.13
N TYR A 63 -8.89 -1.34 5.00
CA TYR A 63 -8.90 -1.13 6.43
C TYR A 63 -7.57 -1.55 7.04
N CYS A 64 -7.22 -0.96 8.18
CA CYS A 64 -5.98 -1.26 8.86
C CYS A 64 -6.15 -1.31 10.37
N THR A 65 -5.29 -2.08 11.03
CA THR A 65 -5.03 -2.00 12.46
C THR A 65 -3.56 -1.71 12.70
N SER A 66 -3.29 -0.75 13.59
CA SER A 66 -1.97 -0.57 14.20
C SER A 66 -1.98 -1.11 15.62
N SER A 67 -0.83 -1.58 16.10
CA SER A 67 -0.72 -2.03 17.48
C SER A 67 0.67 -1.85 18.05
N ASN A 68 0.74 -1.56 19.35
CA ASN A 68 1.97 -1.49 20.13
C ASN A 68 1.93 -2.54 21.25
N HIS A 69 2.92 -3.42 21.27
CA HIS A 69 3.22 -4.33 22.37
C HIS A 69 4.70 -4.22 22.75
N ARG A 70 5.01 -3.53 23.87
CA ARG A 70 6.38 -3.44 24.42
C ARG A 70 7.44 -2.93 23.40
N MET A 71 7.13 -1.84 22.70
CA MET A 71 7.97 -1.27 21.61
C MET A 71 8.10 -2.18 20.38
N MET A 72 7.22 -3.17 20.24
CA MET A 72 6.97 -3.86 18.97
C MET A 72 5.74 -3.22 18.35
N TYR A 73 5.92 -2.62 17.18
CA TYR A 73 4.89 -1.91 16.44
C TYR A 73 4.54 -2.69 15.17
N ALA A 74 3.24 -2.82 14.90
CA ALA A 74 2.75 -3.43 13.68
C ALA A 74 1.68 -2.55 13.05
N MET A 75 1.68 -2.47 11.72
CA MET A 75 0.59 -1.94 10.92
C MET A 75 0.18 -3.01 9.92
N ASN A 76 -1.05 -3.50 10.02
CA ASN A 76 -1.61 -4.49 9.10
C ASN A 76 -2.78 -3.85 8.35
N CYS A 77 -2.69 -3.80 7.03
CA CYS A 77 -3.72 -3.24 6.16
C CYS A 77 -4.22 -4.32 5.18
N THR A 78 -5.53 -4.39 4.98
CA THR A 78 -6.16 -5.41 4.13
C THR A 78 -7.27 -4.78 3.28
N GLY A 79 -7.47 -5.32 2.07
CA GLY A 79 -8.51 -4.90 1.12
C GLY A 79 -8.04 -4.93 -0.34
N PRO A 80 -8.63 -4.11 -1.23
CA PRO A 80 -8.37 -4.17 -2.67
C PRO A 80 -7.08 -3.43 -3.05
N PHE A 81 -5.93 -4.09 -2.91
CA PHE A 81 -4.65 -3.58 -3.40
C PHE A 81 -4.47 -3.87 -4.90
N ALA A 82 -4.68 -2.85 -5.74
CA ALA A 82 -4.50 -2.97 -7.18
C ALA A 82 -3.04 -3.32 -7.53
N SER A 83 -2.85 -4.29 -8.43
CA SER A 83 -1.55 -4.75 -8.95
C SER A 83 -0.51 -5.15 -7.89
N ALA A 84 -0.92 -5.51 -6.67
CA ALA A 84 0.00 -5.88 -5.60
C ALA A 84 0.78 -7.17 -5.89
N PRO A 85 2.03 -7.30 -5.39
CA PRO A 85 2.85 -8.50 -5.55
C PRO A 85 2.09 -9.79 -5.18
N GLY A 86 2.09 -10.78 -6.09
CA GLY A 86 1.42 -12.07 -5.88
C GLY A 86 -0.11 -12.00 -5.76
N GLY A 87 -0.75 -10.89 -6.15
CA GLY A 87 -2.19 -10.67 -5.93
C GLY A 87 -2.54 -10.49 -4.46
N ALA A 88 -1.58 -10.01 -3.64
CA ALA A 88 -1.77 -9.83 -2.21
C ALA A 88 -2.93 -8.89 -1.90
N ASN A 89 -3.76 -9.28 -0.93
CA ASN A 89 -4.84 -8.47 -0.38
C ASN A 89 -4.52 -7.94 1.03
N THR A 90 -3.35 -8.29 1.59
CA THR A 90 -2.88 -7.84 2.90
C THR A 90 -1.44 -7.35 2.81
N VAL A 91 -1.16 -6.26 3.52
CA VAL A 91 0.17 -5.66 3.70
C VAL A 91 0.46 -5.54 5.19
N SER A 92 1.60 -6.08 5.62
CA SER A 92 2.11 -5.95 6.99
C SER A 92 3.40 -5.14 6.99
N LEU A 93 3.44 -4.11 7.85
CA LEU A 93 4.62 -3.35 8.21
C LEU A 93 4.93 -3.63 9.69
N PHE A 94 6.21 -3.71 10.05
CA PHE A 94 6.62 -4.05 11.41
C PHE A 94 7.92 -3.35 11.83
N GLU A 95 7.98 -2.92 13.08
CA GLU A 95 9.14 -2.34 13.75
C GLU A 95 9.29 -2.92 15.16
N SER A 96 10.52 -3.16 15.60
CA SER A 96 10.83 -3.64 16.95
C SER A 96 11.97 -2.83 17.54
N GLY A 97 11.66 -1.98 18.53
CA GLY A 97 12.59 -0.95 19.00
C GLY A 97 12.89 0.03 17.87
N THR A 98 14.13 0.03 17.38
CA THR A 98 14.58 0.84 16.23
C THR A 98 14.82 0.00 14.96
N VAL A 99 14.39 -1.26 14.95
CA VAL A 99 14.61 -2.18 13.82
C VAL A 99 13.34 -2.28 13.00
N VAL A 100 13.32 -1.57 11.88
CA VAL A 100 12.24 -1.67 10.87
C VAL A 100 12.47 -2.92 10.03
N SER A 101 11.43 -3.74 9.85
CA SER A 101 11.47 -4.93 9.00
C SER A 101 11.04 -4.62 7.56
N PRO A 102 11.48 -5.40 6.56
CA PRO A 102 10.94 -5.29 5.20
C PRO A 102 9.42 -5.43 5.15
N ILE A 103 8.78 -4.65 4.27
CA ILE A 103 7.35 -4.76 3.97
C ILE A 103 6.98 -6.17 3.50
N LYS A 104 5.89 -6.72 4.05
CA LYS A 104 5.37 -8.03 3.68
C LYS A 104 4.02 -7.92 3.00
N PHE A 105 3.94 -8.40 1.75
CA PHE A 105 2.69 -8.64 1.04
C PHE A 105 2.23 -10.07 1.28
N THR A 106 0.92 -10.31 1.44
CA THR A 106 0.35 -11.65 1.63
C THR A 106 -1.06 -11.74 1.04
N SER A 107 -1.34 -12.86 0.37
CA SER A 107 -2.66 -13.23 -0.11
C SER A 107 -3.36 -14.09 0.94
N VAL A 108 -4.41 -13.56 1.55
CA VAL A 108 -5.21 -14.26 2.58
C VAL A 108 -6.53 -14.69 1.97
N GLU A 109 -6.86 -15.98 2.02
CA GLU A 109 -8.19 -16.46 1.63
C GLU A 109 -9.23 -16.01 2.67
N ASN A 110 -10.35 -15.43 2.23
CA ASN A 110 -11.39 -14.86 3.10
C ASN A 110 -10.84 -13.85 4.13
N PRO A 111 -10.29 -12.70 3.68
CA PRO A 111 -9.74 -11.69 4.57
C PRO A 111 -10.81 -11.19 5.56
N SER A 112 -10.53 -11.35 6.86
CA SER A 112 -11.35 -10.75 7.91
C SER A 112 -10.85 -9.34 8.22
N PRO A 113 -11.73 -8.34 8.39
CA PRO A 113 -13.20 -8.41 8.29
C PRO A 113 -13.67 -7.90 6.91
N GLY A 114 -14.51 -8.68 6.21
CA GLY A 114 -14.92 -8.42 4.82
C GLY A 114 -15.73 -7.13 4.61
N SER A 115 -17.06 -7.21 4.56
CA SER A 115 -17.91 -6.03 4.26
C SER A 115 -18.16 -5.11 5.46
N LYS A 116 -17.70 -5.48 6.66
CA LYS A 116 -17.82 -4.70 7.91
C LYS A 116 -16.51 -4.75 8.69
N PRO A 117 -15.54 -3.87 8.40
CA PRO A 117 -14.29 -3.78 9.15
C PRO A 117 -14.53 -3.53 10.65
N GLU A 118 -14.15 -4.49 11.50
CA GLU A 118 -14.15 -4.46 12.96
C GLU A 118 -12.90 -5.15 13.55
N PHE A 119 -12.56 -4.87 14.80
CA PHE A 119 -11.53 -5.58 15.57
C PHE A 119 -12.09 -6.03 16.91
N GLU A 120 -12.05 -7.32 17.22
CA GLU A 120 -12.63 -7.90 18.45
C GLU A 120 -14.08 -7.40 18.71
N GLY A 121 -14.91 -7.30 17.65
CA GLY A 121 -16.29 -6.78 17.71
C GLY A 121 -16.45 -5.25 17.73
N HIS A 122 -15.36 -4.48 17.67
CA HIS A 122 -15.37 -3.01 17.64
C HIS A 122 -15.26 -2.51 16.20
N PRO A 123 -16.28 -1.84 15.63
CA PRO A 123 -16.23 -1.31 14.27
C PRO A 123 -15.07 -0.34 14.05
N LEU A 124 -14.39 -0.46 12.91
CA LEU A 124 -13.32 0.46 12.53
C LEU A 124 -13.90 1.75 11.97
N ASN A 125 -13.48 2.88 12.54
CA ASN A 125 -13.94 4.20 12.14
C ASN A 125 -13.35 4.60 10.77
N LEU A 126 -14.13 5.38 10.02
CA LEU A 126 -13.70 5.92 8.73
C LEU A 126 -12.67 7.03 8.99
N LEU A 127 -11.44 6.87 8.50
CA LEU A 127 -10.43 7.93 8.52
C LEU A 127 -10.91 9.08 7.61
N PRO A 128 -10.99 10.35 8.08
CA PRO A 128 -11.28 11.47 7.21
C PRO A 128 -10.23 11.66 6.12
N LYS A 129 -10.65 12.20 4.98
CA LYS A 129 -9.76 12.52 3.86
C LYS A 129 -8.67 13.50 4.30
N ASN A 130 -7.47 13.37 3.73
CA ASN A 130 -6.35 14.28 4.00
C ASN A 130 -6.04 14.43 5.51
N THR A 131 -6.27 13.38 6.30
CA THR A 131 -5.99 13.35 7.74
C THR A 131 -5.00 12.24 8.03
N ALA A 132 -3.95 12.56 8.79
CA ALA A 132 -2.93 11.60 9.20
C ALA A 132 -3.43 10.78 10.40
N TYR A 133 -3.67 9.49 10.18
CA TYR A 133 -3.62 8.49 11.24
C TYR A 133 -2.15 8.32 11.63
N ALA A 134 -1.76 8.65 12.86
CA ALA A 134 -0.35 8.80 13.24
C ALA A 134 -0.08 8.20 14.63
N PHE A 135 -0.13 6.87 14.74
CA PHE A 135 -0.06 6.11 15.98
C PHE A 135 0.81 4.86 15.81
N ASP A 136 1.38 4.34 16.91
CA ASP A 136 2.17 3.10 16.95
C ASP A 136 3.34 3.10 15.92
N ASP A 137 4.12 4.19 15.90
CA ASP A 137 5.21 4.50 14.95
C ASP A 137 4.87 4.35 13.46
N ALA A 138 3.58 4.25 13.14
CA ALA A 138 3.03 4.26 11.80
C ALA A 138 2.33 5.59 11.50
N ILE A 139 2.39 6.00 10.23
CA ILE A 139 1.59 7.12 9.72
C ILE A 139 0.94 6.76 8.39
N CYS A 140 -0.38 7.00 8.30
CA CYS A 140 -1.21 6.68 7.14
C CYS A 140 -2.08 7.86 6.74
N VAL A 141 -2.32 8.01 5.43
CA VAL A 141 -3.21 9.03 4.85
C VAL A 141 -3.85 8.54 3.55
N TRP A 142 -5.05 9.01 3.23
CA TRP A 142 -5.69 8.82 1.93
C TRP A 142 -6.16 10.17 1.35
N THR A 143 -6.20 10.26 0.02
CA THR A 143 -6.52 11.46 -0.76
C THR A 143 -7.43 11.10 -1.96
N ASP A 144 -7.71 12.01 -2.88
CA ASP A 144 -8.46 11.67 -4.12
C ASP A 144 -7.71 10.68 -5.03
N THR A 145 -6.37 10.73 -5.02
CA THR A 145 -5.51 9.94 -5.93
C THR A 145 -4.80 8.78 -5.21
N ILE A 146 -4.74 8.82 -3.89
CA ILE A 146 -4.12 7.81 -3.04
C ILE A 146 -5.23 7.12 -2.25
N ALA A 147 -5.53 5.86 -2.61
CA ALA A 147 -6.51 5.04 -1.90
C ALA A 147 -6.07 4.76 -0.46
N LEU A 148 -4.76 4.59 -0.25
CA LEU A 148 -4.09 4.63 1.05
C LEU A 148 -2.57 4.68 0.87
N ALA A 149 -1.87 5.61 1.54
CA ALA A 149 -0.43 5.51 1.76
C ALA A 149 -0.17 5.29 3.25
N CYS A 150 0.76 4.42 3.58
CA CYS A 150 1.17 4.13 4.95
C CYS A 150 2.68 3.91 5.02
N ARG A 151 3.31 4.31 6.12
CA ARG A 151 4.66 3.88 6.50
C ARG A 151 4.75 3.56 7.98
N ILE A 152 5.73 2.73 8.35
CA ILE A 152 6.18 2.50 9.74
C ILE A 152 7.67 2.79 9.82
N GLY A 153 8.14 3.30 10.96
CA GLY A 153 9.56 3.57 11.19
C GLY A 153 9.80 4.83 12.00
N SER A 154 10.55 4.68 13.08
CA SER A 154 11.06 5.80 13.89
C SER A 154 12.29 6.47 13.25
N GLY A 155 12.27 7.80 13.14
CA GLY A 155 13.41 8.60 12.68
C GLY A 155 13.67 8.53 11.17
N GLN A 156 14.91 8.17 10.79
CA GLN A 156 15.37 8.20 9.40
C GLN A 156 15.02 6.93 8.61
N THR A 157 14.95 5.77 9.25
CA THR A 157 14.68 4.48 8.59
C THR A 157 13.18 4.20 8.57
N TYR A 158 12.63 3.85 7.41
CA TYR A 158 11.22 3.45 7.32
C TYR A 158 10.95 2.51 6.14
N THR A 159 9.82 1.81 6.19
CA THR A 159 9.19 1.14 5.05
C THR A 159 7.69 1.45 5.00
N GLY A 160 7.07 1.25 3.85
CA GLY A 160 5.67 1.54 3.63
C GLY A 160 5.21 1.19 2.22
N PHE A 161 4.00 1.62 1.90
CA PHE A 161 3.40 1.47 0.59
C PHE A 161 2.56 2.69 0.21
N ILE A 162 2.28 2.80 -1.09
CA ILE A 162 1.24 3.66 -1.65
C ILE A 162 0.32 2.79 -2.48
N ALA A 163 -0.94 2.70 -2.10
CA ALA A 163 -2.02 2.07 -2.84
C ALA A 163 -2.84 3.14 -3.56
N THR A 164 -3.12 2.89 -4.84
CA THR A 164 -3.93 3.72 -5.73
C THR A 164 -5.03 2.85 -6.35
N SER A 165 -5.82 3.40 -7.28
CA SER A 165 -6.86 2.64 -8.01
C SER A 165 -6.31 1.55 -8.93
N ASP A 166 -5.08 1.68 -9.37
CA ASP A 166 -4.46 0.94 -10.47
C ASP A 166 -3.15 0.24 -10.06
N THR A 167 -2.42 0.77 -9.08
CA THR A 167 -1.17 0.17 -8.60
C THR A 167 -0.94 0.27 -7.10
N THR A 168 -0.09 -0.62 -6.58
CA THR A 168 0.42 -0.60 -5.21
C THR A 168 1.94 -0.66 -5.26
N THR A 169 2.61 0.39 -4.82
CA THR A 169 4.07 0.50 -4.81
C THR A 169 4.62 0.50 -3.39
N THR A 170 5.87 0.06 -3.23
CA THR A 170 6.60 0.16 -1.96
C THR A 170 7.27 1.53 -1.84
N ILE A 171 7.43 2.00 -0.60
CA ILE A 171 8.23 3.17 -0.25
C ILE A 171 9.11 2.85 0.96
N GLY A 172 10.18 3.61 1.14
CA GLY A 172 11.13 3.40 2.22
C GLY A 172 12.57 3.63 1.80
N ASN A 173 13.45 3.50 2.77
CA ASN A 173 14.90 3.55 2.60
C ASN A 173 15.61 2.41 3.36
N LEU A 174 14.86 1.39 3.76
CA LEU A 174 15.40 0.07 4.04
C LEU A 174 16.14 -0.40 2.79
N THR A 175 17.47 -0.37 2.84
CA THR A 175 18.31 -1.09 1.88
C THR A 175 18.04 -2.57 2.05
N ASP A 176 17.70 -3.27 0.98
CA ASP A 176 17.61 -4.73 0.99
C ASP A 176 18.92 -5.30 1.55
N GLY A 177 18.84 -5.98 2.69
CA GLY A 177 19.98 -6.67 3.28
C GLY A 177 20.36 -7.84 2.38
N GLY A 178 21.54 -7.73 1.76
CA GLY A 178 22.13 -8.78 0.92
C GLY A 178 22.60 -10.00 1.70
#